data_AF-A0A7T6VQT8-F1
#
_entry.id   AF-A0A7T6VQT8-F1
#
_cell.length_a   1.000
_cell.length_b   1.000
_cell.length_c   1.000
_cell.angle_alpha   90.00
_cell.angle_beta   90.00
_cell.angle_gamma   90.00
#
_symmetry.space_group_name_H-M   'P 1'
#
loop_
_entity.id
_entity.type
_entity.pdbx_description
1 polymer ?
#
loop_
_entity_poly.entity_id
_entity_poly.type
_entity_poly.pdbx_seq_one_letter_code
_entity_poly.pdbx_strand_id
1 'polypeptide(L)'
;MKIYEFVIYTIFFLVSQIIVEKELLPKYLTNKNLFKTSLIGVGFMLVGAIIGVFLKTRFIPILFTILSSSLMAWKFRKNADDFERGAKI
;
A
#
# COMPACT_ATOMS: atom_id res chain seq x y z
N MET A 1 -21.91 5.63 -0.46
CA MET A 1 -20.68 6.22 0.09
C MET A 1 -21.02 7.63 0.51
N LYS A 2 -20.82 7.97 1.77
CA LYS A 2 -21.15 9.29 2.30
C LYS A 2 -19.97 10.24 2.07
N ILE A 3 -20.23 11.55 2.02
CA ILE A 3 -19.22 12.56 1.69
C ILE A 3 -18.01 12.51 2.65
N TYR A 4 -18.24 12.22 3.93
CA TYR A 4 -17.17 12.12 4.92
C TYR A 4 -16.27 10.89 4.68
N GLU A 5 -16.80 9.78 4.16
CA GLU A 5 -16.01 8.58 3.85
C GLU A 5 -15.04 8.89 2.72
N PHE A 6 -15.51 9.61 1.70
CA PHE A 6 -14.69 10.07 0.60
C PHE A 6 -13.53 10.94 1.09
N VAL A 7 -13.82 11.95 1.92
CA VAL A 7 -12.79 12.83 2.50
C VAL A 7 -11.76 12.04 3.31
N ILE A 8 -12.21 11.08 4.13
CA ILE A 8 -11.28 10.25 4.92
C ILE A 8 -10.41 9.38 4.01
N TYR A 9 -10.97 8.76 2.96
CA TYR A 9 -10.19 7.96 2.02
C TYR A 9 -9.16 8.80 1.27
N THR A 10 -9.52 10.02 0.84
CA THR A 10 -8.59 10.94 0.18
C THR A 10 -7.45 11.33 1.12
N ILE A 11 -7.76 11.73 2.35
CA ILE A 11 -6.73 12.08 3.35
C ILE A 11 -5.83 10.87 3.62
N PHE A 12 -6.42 9.70 3.81
CA PHE A 12 -5.67 8.47 4.07
C PHE A 12 -4.77 8.07 2.89
N PHE A 13 -5.25 8.23 1.65
CA PHE A 13 -4.44 8.03 0.45
C PHE A 13 -3.24 8.99 0.40
N LEU A 14 -3.45 10.28 0.65
CA LEU A 14 -2.37 11.28 0.65
C LEU A 14 -1.33 10.99 1.74
N VAL A 15 -1.79 10.67 2.96
CA VAL A 15 -0.90 10.27 4.06
C VAL A 15 -0.12 9.00 3.70
N SER A 16 -0.78 8.02 3.09
CA SER A 16 -0.12 6.79 2.64
C SER A 16 0.97 7.08 1.59
N GLN A 17 0.69 7.93 0.60
CA GLN A 17 1.71 8.35 -0.38
C GLN A 17 2.91 9.00 0.30
N ILE A 18 2.69 9.94 1.23
CA ILE A 18 3.77 10.62 1.96
C ILE A 18 4.62 9.63 2.77
N ILE A 19 4.00 8.71 3.50
CA ILE A 19 4.70 7.70 4.30
C ILE A 19 5.59 6.83 3.40
N VAL A 20 5.02 6.39 2.29
CA VAL A 20 5.67 5.47 1.36
C VAL A 20 6.82 6.18 0.62
N GLU A 21 6.62 7.41 0.12
CA GLU A 21 7.64 8.17 -0.61
C GLU A 21 8.79 8.67 0.27
N LYS A 22 8.50 9.03 1.53
CA LYS A 22 9.56 9.38 2.50
C LYS A 22 10.30 8.17 3.04
N GLU A 23 10.02 6.97 2.53
CA GLU A 23 10.58 5.70 3.02
C GLU A 23 10.43 5.53 4.55
N LEU A 24 9.38 6.13 5.14
CA LEU A 24 9.06 5.99 6.56
C LEU A 24 8.54 4.59 6.91
N LEU A 25 8.52 3.70 5.91
CA LEU A 25 8.19 2.31 6.06
C LEU A 25 9.33 1.57 6.77
N PRO A 26 9.00 0.60 7.63
CA PRO A 26 9.98 -0.24 8.27
C PRO A 26 10.92 -0.92 7.26
N LYS A 27 12.22 -0.97 7.57
CA LYS A 27 13.26 -1.54 6.69
C LYS A 27 12.94 -2.97 6.20
N TYR A 28 12.15 -3.74 6.96
CA TYR A 28 11.73 -5.09 6.58
C TYR A 28 10.77 -5.13 5.37
N LEU A 29 10.07 -4.03 5.05
CA LEU A 29 9.25 -3.88 3.84
C LEU A 29 10.06 -3.30 2.69
N THR A 30 10.94 -2.35 3.00
CA THR A 30 11.77 -1.63 2.03
C THR A 30 12.79 -2.57 1.36
N ASN A 31 13.38 -3.50 2.11
CA ASN A 31 14.47 -4.38 1.64
C ASN A 31 14.00 -5.69 0.97
N LYS A 32 12.70 -5.85 0.71
CA LYS A 32 12.16 -7.04 0.03
C LYS A 32 12.06 -6.81 -1.48
N ASN A 33 12.20 -7.89 -2.26
CA ASN A 33 11.99 -7.86 -3.71
C ASN A 33 10.52 -7.53 -4.03
N LEU A 34 10.29 -6.96 -5.21
CA LEU A 34 8.97 -6.51 -5.68
C LEU A 34 7.90 -7.60 -5.54
N PHE A 35 8.22 -8.84 -5.89
CA PHE A 35 7.30 -9.98 -5.75
C PHE A 35 6.89 -10.22 -4.29
N LYS A 36 7.83 -10.17 -3.34
CA LYS A 36 7.54 -10.37 -1.91
C LYS A 36 6.73 -9.19 -1.34
N THR A 37 7.02 -7.96 -1.75
CA THR A 37 6.23 -6.79 -1.35
C THR A 37 4.81 -6.85 -1.90
N SER A 38 4.64 -7.32 -3.14
CA SER A 38 3.33 -7.55 -3.74
C SER A 38 2.55 -8.64 -3.00
N LEU A 39 3.18 -9.79 -2.72
CA LEU A 39 2.55 -10.88 -1.97
C LEU A 39 2.09 -10.43 -0.57
N ILE A 40 2.91 -9.63 0.12
CA ILE A 40 2.53 -9.04 1.42
C ILE A 40 1.34 -8.11 1.26
N GLY A 41 1.33 -7.24 0.23
CA GLY A 41 0.21 -6.34 0.00
C GLY A 41 -1.10 -7.08 -0.31
N VAL A 42 -1.06 -8.13 -1.14
CA VAL A 42 -2.23 -9.00 -1.38
C VAL A 42 -2.69 -9.67 -0.09
N GLY A 43 -1.76 -10.23 0.69
CA GLY A 43 -2.07 -10.81 2.00
C GLY A 43 -2.72 -9.79 2.94
N PHE A 44 -2.24 -8.55 2.93
CA PHE A 44 -2.80 -7.47 3.74
C PHE A 44 -4.21 -7.10 3.29
N MET A 45 -4.46 -6.99 1.98
CA MET A 45 -5.81 -6.77 1.45
C MET A 45 -6.78 -7.89 1.86
N LEU A 46 -6.35 -9.15 1.85
CA LEU A 46 -7.16 -10.28 2.30
C LEU A 46 -7.48 -10.20 3.79
N VAL A 47 -6.50 -9.84 4.63
CA VAL A 47 -6.75 -9.60 6.07
C VAL A 47 -7.76 -8.46 6.27
N GLY A 48 -7.61 -7.36 5.54
CA GLY A 48 -8.57 -6.25 5.56
C GLY A 48 -9.98 -6.68 5.15
N ALA A 49 -10.10 -7.53 4.14
CA ALA A 49 -11.37 -8.10 3.70
C ALA A 49 -12.01 -8.97 4.79
N ILE A 50 -11.24 -9.87 5.42
CA ILE A 50 -11.71 -10.72 6.52
C ILE A 50 -12.22 -9.84 7.68
N ILE A 51 -11.43 -8.86 8.11
CA ILE A 51 -11.80 -7.93 9.19
C ILE A 51 -13.08 -7.14 8.82
N GLY A 52 -13.18 -6.67 7.58
CA GLY A 52 -14.36 -5.97 7.08
C GLY A 52 -15.64 -6.82 7.12
N VAL A 53 -15.53 -8.11 6.80
CA VAL A 53 -16.65 -9.06 6.90
C VAL A 53 -17.06 -9.26 8.36
N PHE A 54 -16.10 -9.49 9.26
CA PHE A 54 -16.37 -9.68 10.69
C PHE A 54 -17.03 -8.45 11.32
N LEU A 55 -16.56 -7.25 10.98
CA LEU A 55 -17.08 -5.99 11.50
C LEU A 55 -18.26 -5.43 10.69
N LYS A 56 -18.73 -6.16 9.66
CA LYS A 56 -19.79 -5.76 8.74
C LYS A 56 -19.61 -4.35 8.17
N THR A 57 -18.35 -3.93 7.97
CA THR A 57 -18.01 -2.60 7.47
C THR A 57 -17.16 -2.70 6.21
N ARG A 58 -17.54 -1.93 5.19
CA ARG A 58 -16.76 -1.80 3.95
C ARG A 58 -15.60 -0.82 4.09
N PHE A 59 -15.56 -0.07 5.19
CA PHE A 59 -14.59 0.98 5.40
C PHE A 59 -13.15 0.43 5.55
N ILE A 60 -13.00 -0.66 6.29
CA ILE A 60 -11.69 -1.25 6.60
C ILE A 60 -11.03 -1.86 5.37
N PRO A 61 -11.69 -2.72 4.55
CA PRO A 61 -11.09 -3.26 3.33
C PRO A 61 -10.54 -2.18 2.40
N ILE A 62 -11.28 -1.07 2.24
CA ILE A 62 -10.90 0.03 1.34
C ILE A 62 -9.59 0.69 1.81
N LEU A 63 -9.42 0.94 3.11
CA LEU A 63 -8.17 1.49 3.65
C LEU A 63 -6.98 0.57 3.40
N PHE A 64 -7.16 -0.74 3.62
CA PHE A 64 -6.11 -1.72 3.35
C PHE A 64 -5.72 -1.74 1.87
N THR A 65 -6.70 -1.70 0.96
CA THR A 65 -6.44 -1.61 -0.49
C THR A 65 -5.68 -0.33 -0.86
N ILE A 66 -6.07 0.82 -0.30
CA ILE A 66 -5.40 2.11 -0.55
C ILE A 66 -3.94 2.07 -0.11
N LEU A 67 -3.67 1.54 1.09
CA LEU A 67 -2.31 1.45 1.61
C LEU A 67 -1.46 0.47 0.79
N SER A 68 -1.98 -0.72 0.53
CA SER A 68 -1.26 -1.77 -0.21
C SER A 68 -0.98 -1.36 -1.66
N SER A 69 -1.93 -0.69 -2.33
CA SER A 69 -1.70 -0.16 -3.69
C SER A 69 -0.65 0.95 -3.71
N SER A 70 -0.67 1.86 -2.73
CA SER A 70 0.36 2.90 -2.59
C SER A 70 1.75 2.29 -2.39
N LEU A 71 1.86 1.28 -1.52
CA LEU A 71 3.10 0.57 -1.26
C LEU A 71 3.64 -0.15 -2.52
N MET A 72 2.77 -0.88 -3.23
CA MET A 72 3.14 -1.57 -4.47
C MET A 72 3.60 -0.59 -5.55
N ALA A 73 2.86 0.50 -5.74
CA ALA A 73 3.16 1.51 -6.74
C ALA A 73 4.54 2.15 -6.51
N TRP A 74 4.84 2.53 -5.27
CA TRP A 74 6.16 3.06 -4.92
C TRP A 74 7.28 2.04 -5.14
N LYS A 75 7.08 0.79 -4.72
CA LYS A 75 8.11 -0.24 -4.89
C LYS A 75 8.38 -0.52 -6.37
N PHE A 76 7.35 -0.44 -7.20
CA PHE A 76 7.48 -0.54 -8.66
C PHE A 76 8.30 0.62 -9.22
N ARG A 77 7.96 1.87 -8.86
CA ARG A 77 8.74 3.06 -9.25
C ARG A 77 10.21 2.93 -8.86
N LYS A 78 10.48 2.52 -7.61
CA LYS A 78 11.86 2.36 -7.12
C LYS A 78 12.66 1.32 -7.91
N ASN A 79 12.07 0.15 -8.21
CA ASN A 79 12.75 -0.84 -9.04
C ASN A 79 12.93 -0.38 -10.49
N ALA A 80 11.98 0.39 -11.04
CA ALA A 80 12.12 0.97 -12.37
C ALA A 80 13.26 2.00 -12.41
N ASP A 81 13.34 2.89 -11.42
CA ASP A 81 14.43 3.86 -11.28
C ASP A 81 15.80 3.17 -11.12
N ASP A 82 15.87 2.09 -10.33
CA ASP A 82 17.09 1.30 -10.15
C ASP A 82 17.52 0.64 -11.47
N PHE A 83 16.56 0.12 -12.25
CA PHE A 83 16.80 -0.46 -13.57
C PHE A 83 17.31 0.59 -14.58
N GLU A 84 16.68 1.76 -14.63
CA GLU A 84 17.10 2.87 -15.50
C GLU A 84 18.50 3.40 -15.15
N ARG A 85 18.90 3.33 -13.88
CA ARG A 85 20.24 3.71 -13.40
C ARG A 85 21.31 2.64 -13.67
N GLY A 86 20.96 1.55 -14.34
CA GLY A 86 21.90 0.49 -14.73
C GLY A 86 22.22 -0.50 -13.61
N ALA A 87 21.42 -0.56 -12.55
CA ALA A 87 21.55 -1.63 -11.56
C ALA A 87 21.17 -2.96 -12.22
N LYS A 88 22.14 -3.88 -12.34
CA LYS A 88 21.86 -5.27 -12.72
C LYS A 88 21.05 -5.90 -11.59
N ILE A 89 19.78 -6.18 -11.90
CA ILE A 89 18.84 -6.94 -11.05
C ILE A 89 19.42 -8.33 -10.76
#